data_AF-A0A9D1UY09-F1
#
_entry.id   AF-A0A9D1UY09-F1
#
_cell.length_a   1.000
_cell.length_b   1.000
_cell.length_c   1.000
_cell.angle_alpha   90.00
_cell.angle_beta   90.00
_cell.angle_gamma   90.00
#
_symmetry.space_group_name_H-M   'P 1'
#
loop_
_entity.id
_entity.type
_entity.pdbx_description
1 polymer ?
#
loop_
_entity_poly.entity_id
_entity_poly.type
_entity_poly.pdbx_seq_one_letter_code
_entity_poly.pdbx_strand_id
1 'polypeptide(L)'
;MKRLFYLMLVVLGTAAFTACSDDDDNDNGGGSDNSEGIITLMSEAEEFNIGDYYDSDNFWISTPNGGDVITIDWGDGITEEYASVAYQEEGETYYRVVPKHSYEDNKYSHSVTIKGNILRFYSFNDRIT
;
A
#
# COMPACT_ATOMS: atom_id res chain seq x y z
N MET A 1 -5.96 -40.62 -32.31
CA MET A 1 -4.81 -39.70 -32.37
C MET A 1 -4.55 -39.15 -30.97
N LYS A 2 -3.35 -39.37 -30.43
CA LYS A 2 -2.92 -38.90 -29.12
C LYS A 2 -2.73 -37.38 -29.15
N ARG A 3 -3.27 -36.66 -28.17
CA ARG A 3 -2.75 -35.35 -27.75
C ARG A 3 -2.71 -35.36 -26.22
N LEU A 4 -1.49 -35.50 -25.70
CA LEU A 4 -1.17 -35.48 -24.29
C LEU A 4 -1.30 -34.03 -23.80
N PHE A 5 -2.22 -33.77 -22.89
CA PHE A 5 -2.23 -32.51 -22.13
C PHE A 5 -1.18 -32.63 -21.03
N TYR A 6 -0.11 -31.84 -21.13
CA TYR A 6 0.87 -31.64 -20.07
C TYR A 6 0.22 -30.76 -18.99
N LEU A 7 -0.10 -31.34 -17.84
CA LEU A 7 -0.53 -30.61 -16.65
C LEU A 7 0.74 -30.32 -15.83
N MET A 8 1.21 -29.07 -15.86
CA MET A 8 2.35 -28.65 -15.04
C MET A 8 1.99 -28.74 -13.56
N LEU A 9 2.76 -29.56 -12.85
CA LEU A 9 2.70 -29.73 -11.41
C LEU A 9 3.42 -28.54 -10.76
N VAL A 10 2.67 -27.55 -10.27
CA VAL A 10 3.21 -26.46 -9.45
C VAL A 10 3.42 -27.01 -8.04
N VAL A 11 4.70 -27.14 -7.66
CA VAL A 11 5.13 -27.47 -6.31
C VAL A 11 4.83 -26.28 -5.42
N LEU A 12 3.78 -26.38 -4.60
CA LEU A 12 3.57 -25.49 -3.45
C LEU A 12 4.63 -25.84 -2.41
N GLY A 13 5.74 -25.10 -2.45
CA GLY A 13 6.72 -25.11 -1.37
C GLY A 13 6.05 -24.60 -0.09
N THR A 14 6.05 -25.44 0.94
CA THR A 14 5.56 -25.09 2.27
C THR A 14 6.50 -24.07 2.91
N ALA A 15 6.09 -22.81 2.99
CA ALA A 15 6.68 -21.87 3.93
C ALA A 15 6.00 -22.11 5.29
N ALA A 16 6.66 -22.85 6.18
CA ALA A 16 6.28 -22.90 7.57
C ALA A 16 6.62 -21.55 8.21
N PHE A 17 5.61 -20.69 8.42
CA PHE A 17 5.76 -19.55 9.32
C PHE A 17 5.84 -20.10 10.74
N THR A 18 7.06 -20.24 11.26
CA THR A 18 7.28 -20.36 12.70
C THR A 18 7.13 -18.97 13.29
N ALA A 19 5.90 -18.62 13.66
CA ALA A 19 5.65 -17.57 14.64
C ALA A 19 5.63 -18.26 16.00
N CYS A 20 6.79 -18.36 16.64
CA CYS A 20 6.85 -18.59 18.07
C CYS A 20 6.29 -17.33 18.74
N SER A 21 4.99 -17.34 19.03
CA SER A 21 4.41 -16.48 20.05
C SER A 21 4.71 -17.14 21.39
N ASP A 22 5.85 -16.81 21.98
CA ASP A 22 6.19 -17.18 23.35
C ASP A 22 6.36 -15.86 24.14
N ASP A 23 5.28 -15.54 24.85
CA ASP A 23 5.15 -14.92 26.16
C ASP A 23 6.07 -13.77 26.64
N ASP A 24 5.38 -12.82 27.27
CA ASP A 24 5.80 -11.94 28.37
C ASP A 24 6.92 -10.91 28.09
N ASP A 25 6.53 -9.65 27.90
CA ASP A 25 6.70 -8.65 28.97
C ASP A 25 6.05 -7.30 28.62
N ASN A 26 5.46 -6.68 29.64
CA ASN A 26 5.06 -5.28 29.67
C ASN A 26 6.21 -4.40 29.18
N ASP A 27 5.98 -3.64 28.11
CA ASP A 27 6.59 -2.32 28.01
C ASP A 27 5.60 -1.31 27.42
N ASN A 28 5.16 -0.44 28.33
CA ASN A 28 4.67 0.89 28.03
C ASN A 28 5.81 1.68 27.36
N GLY A 29 6.03 1.42 26.07
CA GLY A 29 7.04 2.05 25.24
C GLY A 29 6.39 2.57 23.97
N GLY A 30 6.40 3.90 23.78
CA GLY A 30 6.07 4.55 22.52
C GLY A 30 7.03 4.13 21.42
N GLY A 31 6.81 2.95 20.86
CA GLY A 31 7.55 2.40 19.74
C GLY A 31 7.18 3.13 18.46
N SER A 32 7.95 4.15 18.11
CA SER A 32 8.22 4.47 16.72
C SER A 32 9.09 3.32 16.18
N ASP A 33 8.46 2.18 15.90
CA ASP A 33 9.12 1.15 15.13
C ASP A 33 9.17 1.67 13.70
N ASN A 34 10.36 2.15 13.32
CA ASN A 34 10.69 2.63 11.98
C ASN A 34 10.73 1.45 10.97
N SER A 35 9.83 0.47 11.12
CA SER A 35 9.74 -0.68 10.25
C SER A 35 9.11 -0.25 8.93
N GLU A 36 9.83 -0.45 7.83
CA GLU A 36 9.27 -0.29 6.50
C GLU A 36 8.05 -1.21 6.34
N GLY A 37 6.89 -0.60 6.16
CA GLY A 37 5.63 -1.28 5.89
C GLY A 37 5.51 -1.62 4.41
N ILE A 38 4.85 -2.75 4.13
CA ILE A 38 4.41 -3.10 2.78
C ILE A 38 2.91 -3.30 2.83
N ILE A 39 2.19 -2.60 1.97
CA ILE A 39 0.74 -2.77 1.76
C ILE A 39 0.55 -3.19 0.32
N THR A 40 -0.24 -4.24 0.09
CA THR A 40 -0.69 -4.63 -1.24
C THR A 40 -2.20 -4.58 -1.25
N LEU A 41 -2.77 -3.93 -2.26
CA LEU A 41 -4.20 -3.79 -2.45
C LEU A 41 -4.58 -4.06 -3.90
N MET A 42 -5.85 -4.35 -4.12
CA MET A 42 -6.44 -4.32 -5.45
C MET A 42 -7.18 -3.01 -5.65
N SER A 43 -6.88 -2.34 -6.76
CA SER A 43 -7.62 -1.17 -7.21
C SER A 43 -8.37 -1.47 -8.49
N GLU A 44 -9.64 -1.09 -8.55
CA GLU A 44 -10.41 -1.02 -9.80
C GLU A 44 -10.54 0.43 -10.29
N ALA A 45 -9.87 1.40 -9.67
CA ALA A 45 -9.95 2.81 -10.05
C ALA A 45 -9.27 3.02 -11.41
N GLU A 46 -9.88 3.85 -12.26
CA GLU A 46 -9.26 4.25 -13.54
C GLU A 46 -8.18 5.31 -13.33
N GLU A 47 -8.32 6.09 -12.25
CA GLU A 47 -7.44 7.19 -11.91
C GLU A 47 -7.50 7.49 -10.40
N PHE A 48 -6.35 7.88 -9.85
CA PHE A 48 -6.17 8.47 -8.54
C PHE A 48 -5.83 9.94 -8.74
N ASN A 49 -6.75 10.82 -8.39
CA ASN A 49 -6.62 12.24 -8.63
C ASN A 49 -6.91 13.05 -7.38
N ILE A 50 -6.10 14.09 -7.15
CA ILE A 50 -6.49 15.17 -6.23
C ILE A 50 -7.55 16.03 -6.92
N GLY A 51 -8.73 15.47 -7.14
CA GLY A 51 -9.97 16.22 -7.06
C GLY A 51 -10.22 16.57 -5.60
N ASP A 52 -11.10 17.53 -5.34
CA ASP A 52 -11.40 18.06 -4.01
C ASP A 52 -11.54 16.96 -2.94
N TYR A 53 -11.42 17.31 -1.65
CA TYR A 53 -11.48 16.43 -0.46
C TYR A 53 -12.59 15.35 -0.42
N TYR A 54 -13.55 15.38 -1.36
CA TYR A 54 -14.66 14.45 -1.54
C TYR A 54 -14.60 13.60 -2.82
N ASP A 55 -13.52 13.67 -3.60
CA ASP A 55 -13.37 12.80 -4.77
C ASP A 55 -13.12 11.37 -4.29
N SER A 56 -14.04 10.48 -4.66
CA SER A 56 -14.23 9.15 -4.07
C SER A 56 -13.11 8.17 -4.38
N ASP A 57 -12.22 8.51 -5.32
CA ASP A 57 -11.14 7.63 -5.77
C ASP A 57 -9.80 7.83 -5.03
N ASN A 58 -9.81 8.56 -3.90
CA ASN A 58 -8.59 8.92 -3.17
C ASN A 58 -8.27 8.02 -1.97
N PHE A 59 -6.97 7.73 -1.83
CA PHE A 59 -6.36 7.26 -0.58
C PHE A 59 -5.21 8.19 -0.17
N TRP A 60 -4.85 8.19 1.11
CA TRP A 60 -3.62 8.80 1.57
C TRP A 60 -2.91 7.89 2.56
N ILE A 61 -1.61 8.14 2.69
CA ILE A 61 -0.72 7.39 3.57
C ILE A 61 -0.17 8.36 4.58
N SER A 62 -0.42 8.12 5.87
CA SER A 62 0.24 8.86 6.95
C SER A 62 1.64 8.30 7.16
N THR A 63 2.61 9.20 7.36
CA THR A 63 4.00 8.84 7.68
C THR A 63 4.39 9.41 9.04
N PRO A 64 5.38 8.82 9.74
CA PRO A 64 5.86 9.37 11.01
C PRO A 64 6.50 10.75 10.88
N ASN A 65 7.23 11.01 9.79
CA ASN A 65 7.94 12.27 9.57
C ASN A 65 7.63 12.89 8.20
N GLY A 66 7.90 14.19 8.09
CA GLY A 66 7.89 14.91 6.82
C GLY A 66 9.13 14.58 5.99
N GLY A 67 8.96 14.39 4.69
CA GLY A 67 10.02 13.96 3.78
C GLY A 67 10.29 12.45 3.79
N ASP A 68 9.54 11.66 4.56
CA ASP A 68 9.53 10.20 4.42
C ASP A 68 9.08 9.84 3.01
N VAL A 69 9.82 8.95 2.34
CA VAL A 69 9.54 8.54 0.97
C VAL A 69 8.73 7.25 0.98
N ILE A 70 7.62 7.27 0.24
CA ILE A 70 6.81 6.11 -0.08
C ILE A 70 7.00 5.77 -1.55
N THR A 71 7.31 4.52 -1.83
CA THR A 71 7.33 3.97 -3.20
C THR A 71 6.01 3.25 -3.47
N ILE A 72 5.38 3.56 -4.59
CA ILE A 72 4.13 2.93 -5.04
C ILE A 72 4.39 2.29 -6.40
N ASP A 73 4.24 0.97 -6.47
CA ASP A 73 4.12 0.22 -7.71
C ASP A 73 2.64 0.11 -8.04
N TRP A 74 2.23 0.71 -9.16
CA TRP A 74 0.83 0.78 -9.57
C TRP A 74 0.34 -0.49 -10.26
N GLY A 75 1.20 -1.47 -10.55
CA GLY A 75 0.80 -2.74 -11.17
C GLY A 75 0.48 -2.66 -12.66
N ASP A 76 0.65 -1.49 -13.29
CA ASP A 76 0.61 -1.28 -14.74
C ASP A 76 2.01 -1.18 -15.37
N GLY A 77 3.06 -1.37 -14.56
CA GLY A 77 4.47 -1.24 -14.95
C GLY A 77 5.08 0.11 -14.60
N ILE A 78 4.30 1.02 -13.99
CA ILE A 78 4.78 2.30 -13.49
C ILE A 78 5.02 2.19 -11.97
N THR A 79 6.18 2.66 -11.54
CA THR A 79 6.54 2.78 -10.12
C THR A 79 6.98 4.21 -9.85
N GLU A 80 6.45 4.80 -8.80
CA GLU A 80 6.67 6.20 -8.46
C GLU A 80 7.02 6.37 -6.98
N GLU A 81 7.72 7.45 -6.68
CA GLU A 81 8.11 7.82 -5.32
C GLU A 81 7.44 9.12 -4.92
N TYR A 82 6.95 9.15 -3.68
CA TYR A 82 6.23 10.26 -3.11
C TYR A 82 6.84 10.64 -1.77
N ALA A 83 7.22 11.91 -1.63
CA ALA A 83 7.66 12.43 -0.34
C ALA A 83 6.45 12.92 0.47
N SER A 84 6.43 12.58 1.76
CA SER A 84 5.39 13.06 2.67
C SER A 84 5.48 14.57 2.88
N VAL A 85 4.32 15.20 2.96
CA VAL A 85 4.18 16.65 3.19
C VAL A 85 3.47 16.90 4.52
N ALA A 86 3.85 18.00 5.17
CA ALA A 86 3.20 18.44 6.41
C ALA A 86 1.81 19.00 6.12
N TYR A 87 0.85 18.68 6.98
CA TYR A 87 -0.45 19.32 7.03
C TYR A 87 -0.84 19.64 8.48
N GLN A 88 -1.68 20.66 8.66
CA GLN A 88 -2.15 21.11 9.98
C GLN A 88 -3.60 20.66 10.16
N GLU A 89 -3.88 20.00 11.28
CA GLU A 89 -5.23 19.59 11.67
C GLU A 89 -5.39 19.83 13.17
N GLU A 90 -6.42 20.59 13.54
CA GLU A 90 -6.73 20.95 14.94
C GLU A 90 -5.56 21.55 15.76
N GLY A 91 -4.59 22.18 15.08
CA GLY A 91 -3.42 22.79 15.72
C GLY A 91 -2.23 21.84 15.91
N GLU A 92 -2.34 20.61 15.40
CA GLU A 92 -1.27 19.62 15.37
C GLU A 92 -0.73 19.43 13.95
N THR A 93 0.56 19.07 13.86
CA THR A 93 1.23 18.80 12.58
C THR A 93 1.25 17.31 12.31
N TYR A 94 0.78 16.94 11.13
CA TYR A 94 0.74 15.58 10.64
C TYR A 94 1.46 15.49 9.29
N TYR A 95 1.89 14.28 8.90
CA TYR A 95 2.58 14.05 7.63
C TYR A 95 1.84 13.02 6.81
N ARG A 96 1.65 13.31 5.52
CA ARG A 96 0.98 12.38 4.60
C ARG A 96 1.54 12.43 3.18
N VAL A 97 1.39 11.33 2.48
CA VAL A 97 1.50 11.20 1.03
C VAL A 97 0.10 11.17 0.44
N VAL A 98 -0.14 12.01 -0.57
CA VAL A 98 -1.36 11.99 -1.38
C VAL A 98 -0.92 11.69 -2.82
N PRO A 99 -0.94 10.41 -3.23
CA PRO A 99 -0.42 10.00 -4.52
C PRO A 99 -1.40 10.32 -5.65
N LYS A 100 -0.90 10.34 -6.89
CA LYS A 100 -1.70 10.59 -8.10
C LYS A 100 -1.24 9.68 -9.21
N HIS A 101 -2.17 8.98 -9.86
CA HIS A 101 -1.82 8.08 -10.94
C HIS A 101 -3.02 7.82 -11.84
N SER A 102 -2.80 7.75 -13.14
CA SER A 102 -3.87 7.46 -14.11
C SER A 102 -3.48 6.22 -14.91
N TYR A 103 -4.39 5.26 -15.05
CA TYR A 103 -4.12 4.03 -15.80
C TYR A 103 -4.44 4.20 -17.29
N GLU A 104 -3.46 3.93 -18.15
CA GLU A 104 -3.64 3.99 -19.62
C GLU A 104 -3.73 2.60 -20.28
N ASP A 105 -3.59 1.52 -19.50
CA ASP A 105 -3.42 0.15 -20.01
C ASP A 105 -4.73 -0.61 -20.30
N ASN A 106 -5.89 0.08 -20.18
CA ASN A 106 -7.25 -0.46 -20.39
C ASN A 106 -7.58 -1.71 -19.57
N LYS A 107 -6.85 -1.98 -18.47
CA LYS A 107 -7.21 -3.05 -17.54
C LYS A 107 -8.30 -2.58 -16.59
N TYR A 108 -9.15 -3.51 -16.19
CA TYR A 108 -10.22 -3.25 -15.23
C TYR A 108 -9.70 -3.09 -13.79
N SER A 109 -8.56 -3.70 -13.46
CA SER A 109 -8.01 -3.64 -12.12
C SER A 109 -6.50 -3.88 -12.07
N HIS A 110 -5.87 -3.37 -11.02
CA HIS A 110 -4.42 -3.36 -10.80
C HIS A 110 -4.04 -3.73 -9.38
N SER A 111 -3.00 -4.56 -9.24
CA SER A 111 -2.41 -4.88 -7.95
C SER A 111 -1.41 -3.79 -7.59
N VAL A 112 -1.79 -2.93 -6.65
CA VAL A 112 -0.96 -1.81 -6.21
C VAL A 112 -0.17 -2.25 -4.99
N THR A 113 1.14 -1.98 -4.99
CA THR A 113 2.02 -2.25 -3.86
C THR A 113 2.66 -0.96 -3.36
N ILE A 114 2.45 -0.66 -2.08
CA ILE A 114 2.93 0.54 -1.39
C ILE A 114 4.01 0.09 -0.41
N LYS A 115 5.17 0.76 -0.42
CA LYS A 115 6.31 0.47 0.46
C LYS A 115 6.89 1.74 1.06
N GLY A 116 7.30 1.67 2.32
CA GLY A 116 8.06 2.75 2.97
C GLY A 116 7.74 2.88 4.46
N ASN A 117 8.08 4.02 5.05
CA ASN A 117 7.80 4.29 6.47
C ASN A 117 6.32 4.67 6.68
N ILE A 118 5.45 3.66 6.74
CA ILE A 118 4.00 3.83 6.76
C ILE A 118 3.51 3.80 8.21
N LEU A 119 2.85 4.87 8.65
CA LEU A 119 2.15 4.90 9.93
C LEU A 119 0.73 4.33 9.77
N ARG A 120 -0.02 4.80 8.78
CA ARG A 120 -1.40 4.39 8.49
C ARG A 120 -1.74 4.56 7.01
N PHE A 121 -2.67 3.75 6.53
CA PHE A 121 -3.30 3.86 5.21
C PHE A 121 -4.78 4.19 5.38
N TYR A 122 -5.28 5.16 4.62
CA TYR A 122 -6.68 5.58 4.63
C TYR A 122 -7.23 5.59 3.20
N SER A 123 -8.34 4.90 2.97
CA SER A 123 -9.09 4.91 1.71
C SER A 123 -10.55 5.27 1.97
N PHE A 124 -11.12 6.08 1.09
CA PHE A 124 -12.57 6.39 1.06
C PHE A 124 -13.27 5.70 -0.11
N ASN A 125 -12.51 4.92 -0.89
CA ASN A 125 -12.97 4.24 -2.08
C ASN A 125 -13.32 2.77 -1.78
N ASP A 126 -14.51 2.34 -2.18
CA ASP A 126 -14.94 0.93 -2.12
C ASP A 126 -14.36 0.07 -3.25
N ARG A 127 -13.75 0.70 -4.28
CA ARG A 127 -12.98 0.07 -5.36
C ARG A 127 -11.54 -0.26 -4.98
N ILE A 128 -11.19 -0.09 -3.70
CA ILE A 128 -9.90 -0.44 -3.10
C ILE A 128 -10.13 -1.50 -2.02
N THR A 129 -9.55 -2.68 -2.20
CA THR A 129 -9.71 -3.83 -1.28
C THR A 129 -8.40 -4.49 -0.91
#